data_AF-A0A958GGF3-F1
#
_entry.id   AF-A0A958GGF3-F1
#
_cell.length_a   1.000
_cell.length_b   1.000
_cell.length_c   1.000
_cell.angle_alpha   90.00
_cell.angle_beta   90.00
_cell.angle_gamma   90.00
#
_symmetry.space_group_name_H-M   'P 1'
#
loop_
_entity.id
_entity.type
_entity.pdbx_description
1 polymer ?
#
loop_
_entity_poly.entity_id
_entity_poly.type
_entity_poly.pdbx_seq_one_letter_code
_entity_poly.pdbx_strand_id
1 'polypeptide(L)' 'MATDTNKTSEINVNDRVRRTSGPSCLGVVKEIREEVTSTSGDTSEKGRMINVLWDNGTQSYFSPDAIEVVK' A
#
# COMPACT_ATOMS: atom_id res chain seq x y z
N MET A 1 23.45 12.24 -2.76
CA MET A 1 22.17 12.10 -3.46
C MET A 1 21.11 11.98 -2.38
N ALA A 2 20.33 13.03 -2.14
CA ALA A 2 19.30 13.03 -1.10
C ALA A 2 18.11 12.22 -1.62
N THR A 3 17.84 11.05 -1.04
CA THR A 3 16.61 10.31 -1.31
C THR A 3 15.48 10.98 -0.54
N ASP A 4 14.55 11.47 -1.35
CA ASP A 4 13.38 12.26 -1.01
C ASP A 4 12.60 11.73 0.20
N THR A 5 12.19 12.66 1.04
CA THR A 5 11.42 12.47 2.26
C THR A 5 10.02 12.05 1.89
N ASN A 6 9.77 10.76 1.62
CA ASN A 6 8.45 10.34 1.15
C ASN A 6 7.46 10.31 2.33
N LYS A 7 6.86 11.47 2.54
CA LYS A 7 5.54 11.71 3.14
C LYS A 7 4.66 10.51 2.85
N THR A 8 4.29 9.76 3.89
CA THR A 8 3.29 8.68 3.81
C THR A 8 2.00 9.32 3.34
N SER A 9 1.86 9.48 2.03
CA SER A 9 0.71 10.07 1.41
C SER A 9 -0.41 9.08 1.67
N GLU A 10 -1.44 9.55 2.35
CA GLU A 10 -2.60 8.74 2.71
C GLU A 10 -3.09 8.01 1.46
N ILE A 11 -2.97 6.67 1.47
CA ILE A 11 -3.35 5.84 0.34
C ILE A 11 -4.87 5.70 0.38
N ASN A 12 -5.55 6.09 -0.70
CA ASN A 12 -7.00 6.04 -0.84
C ASN A 12 -7.44 5.05 -1.91
N VAL A 13 -8.69 4.61 -1.83
CA VAL A 13 -9.31 3.81 -2.89
C VAL A 13 -9.40 4.64 -4.17
N ASN A 14 -9.06 4.01 -5.30
CA ASN A 14 -8.88 4.60 -6.63
C ASN A 14 -7.57 5.37 -6.84
N ASP A 15 -6.67 5.45 -5.85
CA ASP A 15 -5.34 6.01 -6.09
C ASP A 15 -4.55 5.12 -7.04
N ARG A 16 -3.77 5.78 -7.91
CA ARG A 16 -2.80 5.12 -8.75
C ARG A 16 -1.55 4.84 -7.93
N VAL A 17 -1.10 3.60 -7.94
CA VAL A 17 0.04 3.16 -7.13
C VAL A 17 1.04 2.37 -7.94
N ARG A 18 2.27 2.33 -7.47
CA ARG A 18 3.32 1.41 -7.94
C ARG A 18 3.97 0.72 -6.75
N ARG A 19 4.70 -0.37 -7.01
CA ARG A 19 5.50 -1.02 -5.96
C ARG A 19 6.73 -0.17 -5.64
N THR A 20 7.03 -0.02 -4.35
CA THR A 20 8.24 0.68 -3.88
C THR A 20 9.52 -0.05 -4.31
N SER A 21 9.46 -1.39 -4.41
CA SER A 21 10.58 -2.21 -4.83
C SER A 21 10.12 -3.24 -5.87
N GLY A 22 10.62 -3.12 -7.10
CA GLY A 22 10.32 -4.03 -8.21
C GLY A 22 10.20 -3.33 -9.57
N PRO A 23 9.88 -4.09 -10.64
CA PRO A 23 9.56 -3.52 -11.94
C PRO A 23 8.41 -2.52 -11.81
N SER A 24 8.44 -1.47 -12.64
CA SER A 24 7.51 -0.33 -12.63
C SER A 24 6.09 -0.71 -13.10
N CYS A 25 5.45 -1.64 -12.40
CA CYS A 25 4.05 -1.98 -12.60
C CYS A 25 3.20 -0.90 -11.93
N LEU A 26 2.23 -0.39 -12.68
CA LEU A 26 1.22 0.53 -12.19
C LEU A 26 -0.07 -0.24 -11.92
N GLY A 27 -0.77 0.18 -10.86
CA GLY A 27 -2.02 -0.41 -10.44
C GLY A 27 -2.92 0.63 -9.78
N VAL A 28 -4.16 0.25 -9.51
CA VAL A 28 -5.15 1.08 -8.82
C VAL A 28 -5.54 0.40 -7.53
N VAL A 29 -5.61 1.17 -6.45
CA VAL A 29 -6.16 0.67 -5.17
C VAL A 29 -7.65 0.41 -5.34
N LYS A 30 -8.08 -0.82 -5.07
CA LYS A 30 -9.50 -1.20 -5.14
C LYS A 30 -10.14 -1.32 -3.77
N GLU A 31 -9.37 -1.71 -2.76
CA GLU A 31 -9.88 -1.95 -1.43
C GLU A 31 -8.78 -1.67 -0.41
N ILE A 32 -9.16 -1.14 0.75
CA ILE A 32 -8.27 -0.99 1.91
C ILE A 32 -8.96 -1.69 3.07
N ARG A 33 -8.30 -2.71 3.62
CA ARG A 33 -8.74 -3.42 4.82
C ARG A 33 -7.88 -3.00 6.00
N GLU A 34 -8.52 -2.72 7.12
CA GLU A 34 -7.86 -2.50 8.39
C GLU A 34 -7.99 -3.78 9.20
N GLU A 35 -6.88 -4.51 9.36
CA GLU A 35 -6.86 -5.71 10.19
C GLU A 35 -6.40 -5.32 11.59
N VAL A 36 -7.33 -5.41 12.55
CA VAL A 36 -7.04 -5.17 13.97
C VAL A 36 -6.71 -6.52 14.59
N THR A 37 -5.44 -6.90 14.56
CA THR A 37 -4.96 -8.07 15.30
C THR A 37 -5.03 -7.74 16.80
N SER A 38 -6.12 -8.16 17.44
CA SER A 38 -6.33 -8.00 18.88
C SER A 38 -5.52 -9.06 19.62
N THR A 39 -4.21 -8.87 19.72
CA THR A 39 -3.36 -9.71 20.56
C THR A 39 -3.12 -8.99 21.89
N SER A 40 -3.58 -9.60 22.98
CA SER A 40 -3.46 -9.11 24.35
C SER A 40 -2.00 -8.86 24.72
N GLY A 41 -1.63 -7.61 24.99
CA GLY A 41 -0.33 -7.23 25.56
C GLY A 41 0.56 -6.50 24.56
N ASP A 42 0.66 -5.17 24.76
CA ASP A 42 1.62 -4.21 24.19
C ASP A 42 1.90 -4.26 22.67
N THR A 43 1.71 -3.12 22.00
CA THR A 43 1.92 -2.87 20.55
C THR A 43 0.85 -3.44 19.60
N SER A 44 -0.33 -2.79 19.57
CA SER A 44 -1.27 -2.94 18.44
C SER A 44 -0.70 -2.30 17.17
N GLU A 45 0.11 -3.03 16.42
CA GLU A 45 0.42 -2.69 15.04
C GLU A 45 -0.84 -2.97 14.21
N LYS A 46 -1.63 -1.92 13.93
CA LYS A 46 -2.77 -2.00 13.03
C LYS A 46 -2.24 -2.33 11.62
N GLY A 47 -2.35 -3.59 11.21
CA GLY A 47 -1.98 -4.01 9.87
C GLY A 47 -2.99 -3.48 8.87
N ARG A 48 -2.65 -2.44 8.12
CA ARG A 48 -3.46 -1.99 6.97
C ARG A 48 -3.05 -2.83 5.76
N MET A 49 -4.02 -3.45 5.10
CA MET A 49 -3.80 -4.26 3.90
C MET A 49 -4.51 -3.61 2.72
N ILE A 50 -3.81 -3.45 1.60
CA ILE A 50 -4.27 -2.69 0.45
C ILE A 50 -4.36 -3.63 -0.75
N ASN A 51 -5.57 -3.79 -1.30
CA ASN A 51 -5.79 -4.50 -2.54
C ASN A 51 -5.52 -3.57 -3.72
N VAL A 52 -4.62 -4.00 -4.60
CA VAL A 52 -4.25 -3.28 -5.81
C VAL A 52 -4.61 -4.14 -7.02
N LEU A 53 -5.32 -3.54 -7.97
CA LEU A 53 -5.53 -4.08 -9.31
C LEU A 53 -4.49 -3.51 -10.26
N TRP A 54 -3.56 -4.35 -10.69
CA TRP A 54 -2.51 -4.01 -11.63
C TRP A 54 -3.04 -3.92 -13.07
N ASP A 55 -2.37 -3.14 -13.91
CA ASP A 55 -2.78 -2.94 -15.32
C ASP A 55 -2.74 -4.21 -16.16
N ASN A 56 -1.96 -5.21 -15.75
CA ASN A 56 -1.95 -6.53 -16.38
C ASN A 56 -3.18 -7.39 -15.99
N GLY A 57 -4.10 -6.85 -15.18
CA GLY A 57 -5.30 -7.53 -14.71
C GLY A 57 -5.09 -8.37 -13.44
N THR A 58 -3.88 -8.46 -12.88
CA THR A 58 -3.65 -9.20 -11.64
C THR A 58 -4.06 -8.37 -10.42
N GLN A 59 -4.55 -9.04 -9.39
CA GLN A 59 -4.83 -8.42 -8.10
C GLN A 59 -3.82 -8.89 -7.07
N SER A 60 -3.45 -8.03 -6.13
CA SER A 60 -2.49 -8.36 -5.09
C SER A 60 -2.74 -7.51 -3.85
N TYR A 61 -2.40 -8.07 -2.69
CA TYR A 61 -2.52 -7.39 -1.41
C TYR A 61 -1.15 -6.99 -0.91
N PHE A 62 -1.01 -5.74 -0.49
CA PHE A 62 0.24 -5.17 0.02
C PHE A 62 0.02 -4.39 1.30
N SER A 63 1.05 -4.34 2.14
CA SER A 63 1.14 -3.35 3.20
C SER A 63 1.34 -1.95 2.60
N PRO A 64 0.88 -0.88 3.26
CA PRO A 64 1.06 0.50 2.79
C PRO A 64 2.52 0.87 2.50
N ASP A 65 3.47 0.21 3.16
CA ASP A 65 4.91 0.46 3.05
C ASP A 65 5.51 -0.10 1.74
N ALA A 66 4.83 -1.09 1.14
CA ALA A 66 5.30 -1.79 -0.05
C ALA A 66 4.84 -1.16 -1.37
N ILE A 67 4.00 -0.12 -1.30
CA ILE A 67 3.48 0.61 -2.46
C ILE A 67 3.59 2.12 -2.24
N GLU A 68 3.62 2.87 -3.33
CA GLU A 68 3.65 4.32 -3.31
C GLU A 68 2.63 4.89 -4.30
N VAL A 69 2.00 6.02 -3.93
CA VAL A 69 1.05 6.72 -4.79
C VAL A 69 1.79 7.47 -5.90
N VAL A 70 1.34 7.27 -7.13
CA VAL A 70 1.84 7.96 -8.33
C VAL A 70 0.85 9.07 -8.67
N LYS A 71 1.28 10.33 -8.57
CA LYS A 71 0.50 11.50 -9.02
C LYS A 71 0.77 11.84 -10.47
#